data_AF-A0A7W3YMJ7-F1
#
_entry.id   AF-A0A7W3YMJ7-F1
#
_cell.length_a   1.000
_cell.length_b   1.000
_cell.length_c   1.000
_cell.angle_alpha   90.00
_cell.angle_beta   90.00
_cell.angle_gamma   90.00
#
_symmetry.space_group_name_H-M   'P 1'
#
loop_
_entity.id
_entity.type
_entity.pdbx_description
1 polymer ?
#
loop_
_entity_poly.entity_id
_entity_poly.type
_entity_poly.pdbx_seq_one_letter_code
_entity_poly.pdbx_strand_id
1 'polypeptide(L)'
;MNISMEGSVEGDLGIEKMITNLRELDGKAVEAGVFGGFDQKKAMWQEYGTSRGIPARPFLRNALYENEGRFANYVAPFITNILNGGSADGVVNALGPFMQMSIQRTIAAGGFAPLAASTIAKKGHSKQLIDSGSMYGSIDWRAV
;
A
#
# COMPACT_ATOMS: atom_id res chain seq x y z
N MET A 1 66.67 -5.43 18.13
CA MET A 1 65.68 -6.36 17.53
C MET A 1 64.48 -5.49 17.21
N ASN A 2 64.27 -5.15 15.95
CA ASN A 2 63.15 -4.30 15.54
C ASN A 2 62.10 -5.17 14.87
N ILE A 3 60.88 -5.14 15.41
CA ILE A 3 59.71 -5.72 14.76
C ILE A 3 58.97 -4.55 14.13
N SER A 4 58.97 -4.47 12.80
CA SER A 4 58.14 -3.53 12.05
C SER A 4 56.84 -4.24 11.68
N MET A 5 55.71 -3.66 12.07
CA MET A 5 54.39 -4.07 11.60
C MET A 5 53.94 -3.07 10.53
N GLU A 6 53.83 -3.53 9.30
CA GLU A 6 53.13 -2.81 8.24
C GLU A 6 51.72 -3.36 8.14
N GLY A 7 50.73 -2.50 8.33
CA GLY A 7 49.33 -2.82 8.06
C GLY A 7 48.77 -1.78 7.11
N SER A 8 48.27 -2.21 5.95
CA SER A 8 47.37 -1.41 5.12
C SER A 8 45.93 -1.77 5.48
N VAL A 9 45.10 -0.75 5.62
CA VAL A 9 43.65 -0.92 5.67
C VAL A 9 43.12 -0.42 4.33
N GLU A 10 42.75 -1.33 3.44
CA GLU A 10 41.87 -1.01 2.32
C GLU A 10 40.42 -1.19 2.79
N GLY A 11 39.68 -0.08 2.84
CA GLY A 11 38.26 -0.09 3.11
C GLY A 11 37.48 -0.17 1.81
N ASP A 12 36.96 -1.34 1.47
CA ASP A 12 35.87 -1.46 0.49
C ASP A 12 34.55 -1.17 1.22
N LEU A 13 33.88 -0.09 0.83
CA LEU A 13 32.55 0.27 1.35
C LEU A 13 31.46 -0.73 0.94
N GLY A 14 31.79 -1.70 0.06
CA GLY A 14 30.87 -2.72 -0.40
C GLY A 14 29.73 -2.17 -1.27
N ILE A 15 29.90 -0.97 -1.82
CA ILE A 15 28.86 -0.24 -2.56
C ILE A 15 28.36 -1.06 -3.76
N GLU A 16 29.25 -1.74 -4.49
CA GLU A 16 28.87 -2.61 -5.62
C GLU A 16 27.95 -3.77 -5.19
N LYS A 17 28.22 -4.35 -4.01
CA LYS A 17 27.37 -5.40 -3.44
C LYS A 17 26.02 -4.83 -3.01
N MET A 18 26.01 -3.65 -2.38
CA MET A 18 24.77 -2.95 -2.01
C MET A 18 23.92 -2.61 -3.24
N ILE A 19 24.52 -2.10 -4.32
CA ILE A 19 23.84 -1.83 -5.59
C ILE A 19 23.27 -3.13 -6.16
N THR A 20 24.04 -4.22 -6.14
CA THR A 20 23.59 -5.53 -6.62
C THR A 20 22.38 -6.02 -5.83
N ASN A 21 22.40 -5.91 -4.50
CA ASN A 21 21.27 -6.32 -3.67
C ASN A 21 20.03 -5.44 -3.92
N LEU A 22 20.21 -4.11 -4.05
CA LEU A 22 19.08 -3.20 -4.32
C LEU A 22 18.43 -3.46 -5.69
N ARG A 23 19.17 -3.97 -6.68
CA ARG A 23 18.59 -4.38 -7.97
C ARG A 23 17.52 -5.46 -7.83
N GLU A 24 17.49 -6.22 -6.72
CA GLU A 24 16.38 -7.15 -6.47
C GLU A 24 15.03 -6.44 -6.29
N LEU A 25 15.01 -5.16 -5.92
CA LEU A 25 13.79 -4.35 -5.88
C LEU A 25 13.41 -3.77 -7.24
N ASP A 26 14.32 -3.75 -8.20
CA ASP A 26 14.04 -3.16 -9.51
C ASP A 26 12.91 -3.92 -10.20
N GLY A 27 11.93 -3.18 -10.70
CA GLY A 27 10.73 -3.74 -11.30
C GLY A 27 9.73 -4.39 -10.33
N LYS A 28 10.00 -4.53 -9.03
CA LYS A 28 9.00 -5.02 -8.06
C LYS A 28 8.04 -3.91 -7.68
N ALA A 29 6.75 -4.13 -7.89
CA ALA A 29 5.71 -3.21 -7.43
C ALA A 29 4.64 -3.93 -6.59
N VAL A 30 3.91 -3.15 -5.79
CA VAL A 30 2.78 -3.63 -5.01
C VAL A 30 1.57 -2.78 -5.33
N GLU A 31 0.48 -3.44 -5.71
CA GLU A 31 -0.82 -2.82 -5.91
C GLU A 31 -1.76 -3.26 -4.79
N ALA A 32 -2.60 -2.34 -4.31
CA ALA A 32 -3.71 -2.66 -3.42
C ALA A 32 -4.99 -1.95 -3.88
N GLY A 33 -6.11 -2.64 -3.81
CA GLY A 33 -7.38 -2.13 -4.32
C GLY A 33 -8.41 -3.22 -4.51
N VAL A 34 -9.36 -3.00 -5.41
CA VAL A 34 -10.38 -3.99 -5.77
C VAL A 34 -10.07 -4.51 -7.17
N PHE A 35 -9.90 -5.83 -7.29
CA PHE A 35 -9.47 -6.46 -8.53
C PHE A 35 -10.60 -7.27 -9.18
N GLY A 36 -10.93 -6.91 -10.42
CA GLY A 36 -11.85 -7.66 -11.26
C GLY A 36 -13.32 -7.58 -10.85
N GLY A 37 -14.16 -8.17 -11.70
CA GLY A 37 -15.59 -8.35 -11.44
C GLY A 37 -16.39 -7.05 -11.33
N PHE A 38 -17.58 -7.18 -10.74
CA PHE A 38 -18.51 -6.05 -10.58
C PHE A 38 -18.11 -5.11 -9.46
N ASP A 39 -17.41 -5.60 -8.43
CA ASP A 39 -16.98 -4.78 -7.30
C ASP A 39 -15.86 -3.80 -7.70
N GLN A 40 -14.99 -4.14 -8.66
CA GLN A 40 -14.05 -3.17 -9.24
C GLN A 40 -14.77 -2.00 -9.94
N LYS A 41 -15.87 -2.27 -10.66
CA LYS A 41 -16.68 -1.22 -11.30
C LYS A 41 -17.34 -0.32 -10.26
N LYS A 42 -17.89 -0.91 -9.19
CA LYS A 42 -18.44 -0.14 -8.06
C LYS A 42 -17.38 0.73 -7.41
N ALA A 43 -16.20 0.17 -7.14
CA ALA A 43 -15.07 0.90 -6.58
C ALA A 43 -14.73 2.13 -7.44
N MET A 44 -14.65 1.97 -8.76
CA MET A 44 -14.39 3.09 -9.68
C MET A 44 -15.48 4.18 -9.63
N TRP A 45 -16.76 3.79 -9.62
CA TRP A 45 -17.86 4.76 -9.49
C TRP A 45 -17.87 5.47 -8.15
N GLN A 46 -17.48 4.79 -7.07
CA GLN A 46 -17.36 5.42 -5.77
C GLN A 46 -16.16 6.34 -5.71
N GLU A 47 -15.01 5.93 -6.24
CA GLU A 47 -13.77 6.71 -6.21
C GLU A 47 -13.89 8.06 -6.92
N TYR A 48 -14.60 8.08 -8.07
CA TYR A 48 -14.68 9.25 -8.95
C TYR A 48 -16.07 9.88 -9.03
N GLY A 49 -17.09 9.24 -8.46
CA GLY A 49 -18.48 9.61 -8.67
C GLY A 49 -18.98 9.19 -10.05
N THR A 50 -20.20 9.60 -10.40
CA THR A 50 -20.80 9.29 -11.70
C THR A 50 -21.53 10.50 -12.28
N SER A 51 -21.70 10.53 -13.61
CA SER A 51 -22.51 11.53 -14.31
C SER A 51 -23.99 11.53 -13.91
N ARG A 52 -24.45 10.51 -13.19
CA ARG A 52 -25.84 10.39 -12.71
C ARG A 52 -26.07 11.03 -11.33
N GLY A 53 -25.10 11.81 -10.85
CA GLY A 53 -25.22 12.55 -9.58
C GLY A 53 -24.86 11.74 -8.33
N ILE A 54 -24.25 10.56 -8.48
CA ILE A 54 -23.63 9.87 -7.33
C ILE A 54 -22.31 10.59 -7.02
N PRO A 55 -22.14 11.15 -5.81
CA PRO A 55 -20.93 11.88 -5.46
C PRO A 55 -19.73 10.94 -5.29
N ALA A 56 -18.53 11.48 -5.51
CA ALA A 56 -17.29 10.79 -5.23
C ALA A 56 -17.10 10.55 -3.72
N ARG A 57 -16.49 9.42 -3.40
CA ARG A 57 -16.08 8.93 -2.09
C ARG A 57 -14.68 8.32 -2.27
N PRO A 58 -13.63 9.17 -2.38
CA PRO A 58 -12.31 8.80 -2.90
C PRO A 58 -11.48 7.98 -1.91
N PHE A 59 -11.93 6.77 -1.58
CA PHE A 59 -11.34 5.94 -0.53
C PHE A 59 -9.94 5.41 -0.89
N LEU A 60 -9.63 5.18 -2.17
CA LEU A 60 -8.30 4.71 -2.60
C LEU A 60 -7.29 5.85 -2.53
N ARG A 61 -7.63 7.03 -3.09
CA ARG A 61 -6.75 8.20 -3.05
C ARG A 61 -6.55 8.72 -1.64
N ASN A 62 -7.60 8.78 -0.84
CA ASN A 62 -7.47 9.18 0.57
C ASN A 62 -6.55 8.21 1.32
N ALA A 63 -6.73 6.89 1.15
CA ALA A 63 -5.87 5.91 1.78
C ALA A 63 -4.40 6.08 1.38
N LEU A 64 -4.11 6.39 0.12
CA LEU A 64 -2.77 6.66 -0.35
C LEU A 64 -2.20 7.95 0.29
N TYR A 65 -2.87 9.09 0.12
CA TYR A 65 -2.37 10.37 0.59
C TYR A 65 -2.19 10.43 2.11
N GLU A 66 -3.08 9.78 2.86
CA GLU A 66 -2.99 9.74 4.33
C GLU A 66 -1.87 8.81 4.84
N ASN A 67 -1.37 7.88 4.01
CA ASN A 67 -0.46 6.83 4.46
C ASN A 67 0.84 6.71 3.66
N GLU A 68 1.07 7.48 2.58
CA GLU A 68 2.28 7.36 1.74
C GLU A 68 3.59 7.45 2.56
N GLY A 69 3.70 8.41 3.48
CA GLY A 69 4.85 8.53 4.36
C GLY A 69 4.95 7.37 5.36
N ARG A 70 3.81 6.82 5.81
CA ARG A 70 3.78 5.65 6.69
C ARG A 70 4.22 4.39 5.95
N PHE A 71 3.83 4.23 4.69
CA PHE A 71 4.28 3.13 3.84
C PHE A 71 5.79 3.16 3.66
N ALA A 72 6.36 4.32 3.29
CA ALA A 72 7.80 4.50 3.14
C ALA A 72 8.56 4.17 4.43
N ASN A 73 8.12 4.73 5.56
CA ASN A 73 8.74 4.48 6.87
C ASN A 73 8.63 3.02 7.29
N TYR A 74 7.52 2.35 6.96
CA TYR A 74 7.29 0.96 7.32
C TYR A 74 8.19 -0.01 6.55
N VAL A 75 8.49 0.29 5.27
CA VAL A 75 9.35 -0.57 4.44
C VAL A 75 10.85 -0.27 4.57
N ALA A 76 11.23 0.90 5.12
CA ALA A 76 12.63 1.29 5.24
C ALA A 76 13.55 0.24 5.91
N PRO A 77 13.14 -0.42 7.02
CA PRO A 77 13.96 -1.49 7.62
C PRO A 77 14.15 -2.71 6.71
N PHE A 78 13.17 -3.01 5.84
CA PHE A 78 13.27 -4.10 4.87
C PHE A 78 14.26 -3.74 3.75
N ILE A 79 14.28 -2.48 3.31
CA ILE A 79 15.30 -1.98 2.37
C ILE A 79 16.69 -2.07 3.00
N THR A 80 16.85 -1.71 4.28
CA THR A 80 18.11 -1.91 5.00
C THR A 80 18.50 -3.39 5.08
N ASN A 81 17.55 -4.30 5.25
CA ASN A 81 17.84 -5.74 5.24
C ASN A 81 18.39 -6.19 3.87
N ILE A 82 17.79 -5.71 2.77
CA ILE A 82 18.26 -6.00 1.41
C ILE A 82 19.69 -5.50 1.20
N LEU A 83 20.02 -4.28 1.64
CA LEU A 83 21.39 -3.76 1.58
C LEU A 83 22.41 -4.70 2.24
N ASN A 84 21.99 -5.45 3.26
CA ASN A 84 22.80 -6.42 3.98
C ASN A 84 22.73 -7.86 3.41
N GLY A 85 22.09 -8.07 2.26
CA GLY A 85 21.98 -9.36 1.57
C GLY A 85 20.70 -10.15 1.86
N GLY A 86 19.68 -9.50 2.44
CA GLY A 86 18.35 -10.08 2.57
C GLY A 86 17.53 -10.00 1.28
N SER A 87 16.40 -10.72 1.27
CA SER A 87 15.51 -10.81 0.09
C SER A 87 14.57 -9.60 -0.04
N ALA A 88 14.38 -9.16 -1.28
CA ALA A 88 13.39 -8.15 -1.65
C ALA A 88 11.93 -8.54 -1.41
N ASP A 89 11.61 -9.82 -1.28
CA ASP A 89 10.22 -10.28 -1.07
C ASP A 89 9.65 -9.81 0.27
N GLY A 90 10.53 -9.51 1.24
CA GLY A 90 10.14 -8.93 2.52
C GLY A 90 9.43 -7.57 2.37
N VAL A 91 9.85 -6.73 1.42
CA VAL A 91 9.21 -5.43 1.16
C VAL A 91 7.79 -5.63 0.64
N VAL A 92 7.62 -6.50 -0.35
CA VAL A 92 6.33 -6.78 -0.99
C VAL A 92 5.33 -7.36 0.01
N ASN A 93 5.76 -8.39 0.75
CA ASN A 93 4.92 -9.08 1.73
C ASN A 93 4.57 -8.22 2.95
N ALA A 94 5.37 -7.20 3.26
CA ALA A 94 5.06 -6.24 4.30
C ALA A 94 4.12 -5.13 3.80
N LEU A 95 4.41 -4.57 2.62
CA LEU A 95 3.71 -3.40 2.10
C LEU A 95 2.27 -3.73 1.67
N GLY A 96 2.05 -4.84 0.97
CA GLY A 96 0.74 -5.21 0.42
C GLY A 96 -0.37 -5.30 1.47
N PRO A 97 -0.22 -6.12 2.52
CA PRO A 97 -1.19 -6.20 3.61
C PRO A 97 -1.40 -4.86 4.32
N PHE A 98 -0.35 -4.05 4.44
CA PHE A 98 -0.47 -2.74 5.07
C PHE A 98 -1.28 -1.74 4.21
N MET A 99 -1.09 -1.74 2.89
CA MET A 99 -1.89 -0.95 1.96
C MET A 99 -3.36 -1.42 1.97
N GLN A 100 -3.62 -2.73 1.90
CA GLN A 100 -4.97 -3.30 1.99
C GLN A 100 -5.68 -2.85 3.27
N MET A 101 -5.01 -3.01 4.43
CA MET A 101 -5.54 -2.58 5.72
C MET A 101 -5.81 -1.08 5.74
N SER A 102 -4.95 -0.27 5.13
CA SER A 102 -5.11 1.19 5.10
C SER A 102 -6.35 1.59 4.31
N ILE A 103 -6.60 0.98 3.14
CA ILE A 103 -7.83 1.19 2.36
C ILE A 103 -9.07 0.82 3.18
N GLN A 104 -9.05 -0.36 3.82
CA GLN A 104 -10.15 -0.81 4.69
C GLN A 104 -10.40 0.17 5.83
N ARG A 105 -9.35 0.67 6.49
CA ARG A 105 -9.48 1.68 7.56
C ARG A 105 -10.05 2.99 7.06
N THR A 106 -9.63 3.47 5.89
CA THR A 106 -10.19 4.68 5.27
C THR A 106 -11.68 4.51 4.96
N ILE A 107 -12.11 3.33 4.47
CA ILE A 107 -13.55 3.04 4.32
C ILE A 107 -14.28 3.06 5.67
N ALA A 108 -13.73 2.38 6.68
CA ALA A 108 -14.37 2.24 7.99
C ALA A 108 -14.48 3.58 8.75
N ALA A 109 -13.48 4.45 8.60
CA ALA A 109 -13.46 5.79 9.17
C ALA A 109 -14.58 6.68 8.60
N GLY A 110 -14.94 6.48 7.33
CA GLY A 110 -16.00 7.24 6.68
C GLY A 110 -15.55 8.66 6.35
N GLY A 111 -16.38 9.67 6.66
CA GLY A 111 -16.09 11.07 6.32
C GLY A 111 -16.33 11.42 4.85
N PHE A 112 -16.85 10.48 4.05
CA PHE A 112 -17.21 10.72 2.65
C PHE A 112 -18.57 11.42 2.52
N ALA A 113 -18.87 11.87 1.30
CA ALA A 113 -20.16 12.44 0.95
C ALA A 113 -21.34 11.56 1.45
N PRO A 114 -22.35 12.18 2.09
CA PRO A 114 -23.43 11.45 2.74
C PRO A 114 -24.22 10.57 1.76
N LEU A 115 -24.87 9.54 2.29
CA LEU A 115 -25.83 8.74 1.53
C LEU A 115 -27.15 9.50 1.37
N ALA A 116 -27.85 9.27 0.27
CA ALA A 116 -29.22 9.77 0.12
C ALA A 116 -30.15 9.13 1.16
N ALA A 117 -31.17 9.86 1.62
CA ALA A 117 -32.12 9.36 2.61
C ALA A 117 -32.79 8.03 2.19
N SER A 118 -33.11 7.88 0.89
CA SER A 118 -33.66 6.65 0.33
C SER A 118 -32.68 5.47 0.38
N THR A 119 -31.37 5.72 0.25
CA THR A 119 -30.34 4.70 0.42
C THR A 119 -30.21 4.29 1.88
N ILE A 120 -30.22 5.24 2.82
CA ILE A 120 -30.17 4.96 4.25
C ILE A 120 -31.38 4.11 4.67
N ALA A 121 -32.58 4.49 4.22
CA ALA A 121 -33.81 3.74 4.50
C ALA A 121 -33.75 2.29 3.97
N LYS A 122 -33.17 2.07 2.79
CA LYS A 122 -33.00 0.72 2.22
C LYS A 122 -31.96 -0.12 2.97
N LYS A 123 -30.86 0.50 3.40
CA LYS A 123 -29.75 -0.19 4.07
C LYS A 123 -29.98 -0.41 5.56
N GLY A 124 -30.79 0.45 6.17
CA GLY A 124 -30.96 0.53 7.63
C GLY A 124 -29.83 1.26 8.37
N HIS A 125 -28.84 1.82 7.67
CA HIS A 125 -27.72 2.57 8.28
C HIS A 125 -27.08 3.58 7.33
N SER A 126 -26.31 4.52 7.89
CA SER A 126 -25.68 5.63 7.16
C SER A 126 -24.23 5.39 6.73
N LYS A 127 -23.63 4.25 7.09
CA LYS A 127 -22.23 3.92 6.72
C LYS A 127 -22.04 3.93 5.20
N GLN A 128 -21.18 4.81 4.71
CA GLN A 128 -20.79 4.91 3.30
C GLN A 128 -19.92 3.71 2.89
N LEU A 129 -19.95 3.34 1.61
CA LEU A 129 -19.12 2.27 1.00
C LEU A 129 -19.28 0.85 1.58
N ILE A 130 -20.06 0.69 2.65
CA ILE A 130 -20.38 -0.57 3.30
C ILE A 130 -21.88 -0.79 3.12
N ASP A 131 -22.29 -1.70 2.24
CA ASP A 131 -23.71 -2.11 2.09
C ASP A 131 -23.88 -3.55 2.59
N SER A 132 -23.70 -4.53 1.71
CA SER A 132 -23.53 -5.93 2.10
C SER A 132 -22.14 -6.27 2.64
N GLY A 133 -21.19 -5.34 2.50
CA GLY A 133 -19.76 -5.56 2.80
C GLY A 133 -18.94 -6.18 1.65
N SER A 134 -19.53 -6.56 0.50
CA SER A 134 -18.78 -7.24 -0.57
C SER A 134 -17.61 -6.41 -1.11
N MET A 135 -17.81 -5.10 -1.33
CA MET A 135 -16.75 -4.22 -1.82
C MET A 135 -15.64 -4.02 -0.78
N TYR A 136 -15.99 -3.99 0.51
CA TYR A 136 -15.02 -3.89 1.60
C TYR A 136 -14.18 -5.18 1.72
N GLY A 137 -14.85 -6.34 1.60
CA GLY A 137 -14.21 -7.66 1.66
C GLY A 137 -13.43 -8.05 0.41
N SER A 138 -13.66 -7.38 -0.73
CA SER A 138 -12.92 -7.60 -1.98
C SER A 138 -11.70 -6.68 -2.14
N ILE A 139 -11.39 -5.86 -1.13
CA ILE A 139 -10.12 -5.14 -1.08
C ILE A 139 -9.02 -6.17 -0.85
N ASP A 140 -8.06 -6.20 -1.75
CA ASP A 140 -6.93 -7.11 -1.72
C ASP A 140 -5.66 -6.38 -2.17
N TRP A 141 -4.55 -7.11 -2.24
CA TRP A 141 -3.29 -6.64 -2.81
C TRP A 141 -2.62 -7.72 -3.66
N ARG A 142 -1.72 -7.30 -4.55
CA ARG A 142 -0.89 -8.22 -5.35
C ARG A 142 0.47 -7.61 -5.63
N ALA A 143 1.47 -8.47 -5.78
CA ALA A 143 2.73 -8.11 -6.40
C ALA A 143 2.54 -7.95 -7.91
N VAL A 144 3.30 -7.04 -8.54
CA VAL A 144 3.27 -6.76 -9.97
C VAL A 144 4.69 -6.75 -10.52
#